data_AF-X0WN26-F1
#
_entry.id   AF-X0WN26-F1
#
_cell.length_a   1.000
_cell.length_b   1.000
_cell.length_c   1.000
_cell.angle_alpha   90.00
_cell.angle_beta   90.00
_cell.angle_gamma   90.00
#
_symmetry.space_group_name_H-M   'P 1'
#
loop_
_entity.id
_entity.type
_entity.pdbx_description
1 polymer ?
#
loop_
_entity_poly.entity_id
_entity_poly.type
_entity_poly.pdbx_seq_one_letter_code
_entity_poly.pdbx_strand_id
1 'polypeptide(L)' 'TCHGAGRMMSRHAAKRKLQGVNIAARLADKGILVRAQNKAALAEEASEAYKDVAEVVDVLHDAGIARKVVRLRPIGVVKG' A
#
# COMPACT_ATOMS: atom_id res chain seq x y z
N THR A 1 15.56 -0.58 12.25
CA THR A 1 14.58 0.24 11.50
C THR A 1 14.10 -0.53 10.27
N CYS A 2 13.00 -0.11 9.62
CA CYS A 2 12.50 -0.69 8.36
C CYS A 2 12.16 0.41 7.34
N HIS A 3 11.94 0.01 6.09
CA HIS A 3 11.62 0.94 4.99
C HIS A 3 10.17 0.89 4.53
N GLY A 4 9.36 -0.04 5.04
CA GLY A 4 7.94 -0.16 4.67
C GLY A 4 7.40 -1.57 4.90
N ALA A 5 6.21 -1.83 4.35
CA ALA A 5 5.48 -3.09 4.55
C ALA A 5 6.20 -4.34 3.98
N GLY A 6 6.88 -4.20 2.85
CA GLY A 6 7.37 -5.35 2.09
C GLY A 6 6.25 -6.12 1.38
N ARG A 7 6.56 -6.69 0.21
CA ARG A 7 5.57 -7.39 -0.62
C ARG A 7 5.27 -8.78 -0.08
N MET A 8 4.00 -9.16 -0.14
CA MET A 8 3.53 -10.53 0.05
C MET A 8 3.29 -11.25 -1.28
N MET A 9 3.12 -10.49 -2.36
CA MET A 9 2.84 -11.02 -3.69
C MET A 9 3.82 -10.49 -4.74
N SER A 10 4.17 -11.34 -5.71
CA SER A 10 4.83 -10.88 -6.92
C SER A 10 3.95 -9.88 -7.68
N ARG A 11 4.54 -9.03 -8.51
CA ARG A 11 3.80 -8.06 -9.34
C ARG A 11 2.79 -8.75 -10.27
N HIS A 12 3.18 -9.87 -10.86
CA HIS A 12 2.33 -10.68 -11.73
C HIS A 12 1.14 -11.28 -10.97
N ALA A 13 1.36 -11.79 -9.75
CA ALA A 13 0.30 -12.33 -8.91
C ALA A 13 -0.70 -11.23 -8.49
N ALA A 14 -0.20 -10.05 -8.12
CA ALA A 14 -1.04 -8.89 -7.78
C ALA A 14 -1.92 -8.44 -8.94
N LYS A 15 -1.34 -8.30 -10.15
CA LYS A 15 -2.10 -7.96 -11.37
C LYS A 15 -3.23 -8.95 -11.65
N ARG A 16 -2.94 -10.26 -11.55
CA ARG A 16 -3.92 -11.31 -11.80
C ARG A 16 -5.04 -11.28 -10.77
N LYS A 17 -4.69 -11.13 -9.49
CA LYS A 17 -5.65 -11.08 -8.37
C LYS A 17 -6.59 -9.87 -8.46
N LEU A 18 -6.08 -8.75 -8.97
CA LEU A 18 -6.80 -7.48 -9.04
C LEU A 18 -7.29 -7.16 -10.46
N GLN A 19 -7.27 -8.14 -11.35
CA GLN A 19 -7.79 -7.99 -12.69
C GLN A 19 -9.28 -7.68 -12.65
N GLY A 20 -9.70 -6.63 -13.36
CA GLY A 20 -11.09 -6.16 -13.36
C GLY A 20 -11.52 -5.37 -12.11
N VAL A 21 -10.66 -5.24 -11.10
CA VAL A 21 -10.95 -4.44 -9.91
C VAL A 21 -10.73 -2.95 -10.20
N ASN A 22 -11.74 -2.13 -9.95
CA ASN A 22 -11.58 -0.68 -10.00
C ASN A 22 -10.94 -0.14 -8.72
N ILE A 23 -9.61 -0.29 -8.61
CA ILE A 23 -8.83 0.14 -7.44
C ILE A 23 -8.96 1.64 -7.19
N ALA A 24 -9.02 2.45 -8.26
CA ALA A 24 -9.20 3.90 -8.14
C ALA A 24 -10.53 4.26 -7.46
N ALA A 25 -11.63 3.59 -7.82
CA ALA A 25 -12.91 3.77 -7.14
C ALA A 25 -12.84 3.36 -5.67
N ARG A 26 -12.26 2.18 -5.36
CA ARG A 26 -12.10 1.72 -3.97
C ARG A 26 -11.27 2.66 -3.11
N LEU A 27 -10.28 3.33 -3.70
CA LEU A 27 -9.47 4.34 -3.01
C LEU A 27 -10.23 5.66 -2.87
N ALA A 28 -11.02 6.06 -3.87
CA ALA A 28 -11.90 7.21 -3.79
C ALA A 28 -12.98 7.05 -2.70
N ASP A 29 -13.54 5.85 -2.52
CA ASP A 29 -14.47 5.54 -1.43
C ASP A 29 -13.82 5.72 -0.04
N LYS A 30 -12.49 5.59 0.03
CA LYS A 30 -11.69 5.85 1.23
C LYS A 30 -11.23 7.31 1.32
N GLY A 31 -11.70 8.20 0.45
CA GLY A 31 -11.28 9.61 0.40
C GLY A 31 -9.84 9.81 -0.10
N ILE A 32 -9.32 8.86 -0.90
CA ILE A 32 -7.96 8.91 -1.44
C ILE A 32 -8.05 9.11 -2.96
N LEU A 33 -7.64 10.29 -3.43
CA LEU A 33 -7.63 10.61 -4.86
C LEU A 33 -6.39 10.00 -5.53
N VAL A 34 -6.56 9.39 -6.70
CA VAL A 34 -5.48 8.70 -7.38
C VAL A 34 -5.35 9.11 -8.83
N ARG A 35 -4.11 9.38 -9.24
CA ARG A 35 -3.70 9.57 -10.63
C ARG A 35 -2.56 8.63 -10.95
N ALA A 36 -2.72 7.80 -11.97
CA ALA A 36 -1.69 6.88 -12.44
C ALA A 36 -1.62 6.86 -13.97
N GLN A 37 -0.44 6.59 -14.53
CA GLN A 37 -0.26 6.49 -15.99
C GLN A 37 -1.14 5.41 -16.63
N ASN A 38 -1.32 4.28 -15.95
CA ASN A 38 -2.20 3.22 -16.40
C ASN A 38 -2.79 2.41 -15.21
N LYS A 39 -3.89 1.70 -15.45
CA LYS A 39 -4.56 0.87 -14.44
C LYS A 39 -3.70 -0.29 -13.94
N ALA A 40 -2.80 -0.81 -14.78
CA ALA A 40 -1.94 -1.93 -14.42
C ALA A 40 -0.89 -1.56 -13.36
N ALA A 41 -0.33 -0.34 -13.43
CA ALA A 41 0.57 0.22 -12.42
C ALA A 41 -0.12 0.34 -11.06
N LEU A 42 -1.42 0.65 -11.05
CA LEU A 42 -2.22 0.69 -9.83
C LEU A 42 -2.44 -0.69 -9.21
N ALA A 43 -2.60 -1.73 -10.04
CA ALA A 43 -2.77 -3.11 -9.59
C ALA A 43 -1.48 -3.71 -9.02
N GLU A 44 -0.30 -3.30 -9.50
CA GLU A 44 0.99 -3.74 -8.94
C GLU A 44 1.21 -3.25 -7.52
N GLU A 45 0.67 -2.07 -7.19
CA GLU A 45 0.95 -1.31 -5.97
C GLU A 45 -0.24 -1.27 -4.99
N ALA A 46 -1.29 -2.03 -5.28
CA ALA A 46 -2.44 -2.13 -4.40
C ALA A 46 -2.05 -2.68 -3.02
N SER A 47 -2.74 -2.20 -1.97
CA SER A 47 -2.44 -2.56 -0.59
C SER A 47 -2.46 -4.08 -0.36
N GLU A 48 -3.29 -4.81 -1.09
CA GLU A 48 -3.39 -6.28 -1.03
C GLU A 48 -2.12 -7.03 -1.48
N ALA A 49 -1.17 -6.36 -2.14
CA ALA A 49 0.12 -6.93 -2.54
C ALA A 49 1.19 -6.85 -1.45
N TYR A 50 0.94 -6.09 -0.38
CA TYR A 50 1.87 -5.77 0.69
C TYR A 50 1.40 -6.33 2.04
N LYS A 51 2.31 -6.42 3.01
CA LYS A 51 1.94 -6.63 4.43
C LYS A 51 1.19 -5.42 4.96
N ASP A 52 0.55 -5.58 6.12
CA ASP A 52 0.16 -4.39 6.89
C ASP A 52 1.41 -3.69 7.42
N VAL A 53 1.59 -2.43 7.02
CA VAL A 53 2.71 -1.61 7.49
C VAL A 53 2.60 -1.33 9.00
N ALA A 54 1.39 -1.30 9.56
CA ALA A 54 1.19 -1.10 10.99
C ALA A 54 1.81 -2.24 11.79
N GLU A 55 1.58 -3.49 11.39
CA GLU A 55 2.19 -4.66 12.04
C GLU A 55 3.72 -4.61 12.00
N VAL A 56 4.31 -4.23 10.87
CA VAL A 56 5.78 -4.11 10.73
C VAL A 56 6.32 -3.04 11.68
N VAL A 57 5.63 -1.91 11.81
CA VAL A 57 6.03 -0.82 12.71
C VAL A 57 5.85 -1.22 14.19
N ASP A 58 4.78 -1.94 14.51
CA ASP A 58 4.50 -2.41 15.87
C ASP A 58 5.59 -3.36 16.37
N VAL A 59 6.01 -4.33 15.55
CA VAL A 59 7.11 -5.24 15.89
C VAL A 59 8.41 -4.48 16.22
N LEU A 60 8.76 -3.48 15.42
CA LEU A 60 9.97 -2.68 15.68
C LEU A 60 9.86 -1.82 16.94
N HIS A 61 8.66 -1.36 17.25
CA HIS A 61 8.40 -0.58 18.45
C HIS A 61 8.52 -1.42 19.70
N ASP A 62 7.87 -2.57 19.69
CA ASP A 62 7.82 -3.47 20.83
C ASP A 62 9.18 -4.12 21.08
N ALA A 63 9.98 -4.34 20.03
CA ALA A 63 11.38 -4.77 20.13
C ALA A 63 12.34 -3.65 20.61
N GLY A 64 11.87 -2.42 20.80
CA GLY A 64 12.69 -1.28 21.22
C GLY A 64 13.65 -0.74 20.14
N ILE A 65 13.49 -1.16 18.88
CA ILE A 65 14.38 -0.80 17.76
C ILE A 65 14.01 0.57 17.18
N ALA A 66 12.73 0.94 17.20
CA ALA A 66 12.25 2.23 16.72
C ALA A 66 11.10 2.76 17.58
N ARG A 67 10.98 4.09 17.73
CA ARG A 67 9.85 4.69 18.47
C ARG A 67 8.73 5.09 17.50
N LYS A 68 7.49 4.69 17.77
CA LYS A 68 6.31 5.24 17.09
C LYS A 68 6.16 6.72 17.44
N VAL A 69 5.99 7.58 16.44
CA VAL A 69 5.86 9.04 16.62
C VAL A 69 4.54 9.54 16.05
N VAL A 70 4.30 9.30 14.76
CA VAL A 70 3.09 9.74 14.06
C VAL A 70 2.70 8.71 13.00
N ARG A 71 1.39 8.60 12.75
CA ARG A 71 0.83 7.84 11.63
C ARG A 71 0.18 8.82 10.66
N LEU A 72 0.54 8.70 9.38
CA LEU A 72 -0.04 9.50 8.31
C LEU A 72 -1.08 8.66 7.55
N ARG A 73 -2.10 9.34 7.00
CA ARG A 73 -3.08 8.77 6.07
C ARG A 73 -2.99 9.55 4.76
N PRO A 74 -2.81 8.88 3.61
CA PRO A 74 -2.81 9.58 2.33
C PRO A 74 -4.21 10.12 2.02
N ILE A 75 -4.25 11.29 1.39
CA ILE A 75 -5.46 11.87 0.78
C ILE A 75 -5.35 11.94 -0.76
N GLY A 76 -4.13 11.79 -1.28
CA GLY A 76 -3.84 11.82 -2.70
C GLY A 76 -2.60 10.99 -3.03
N VAL A 77 -2.61 10.30 -4.18
CA VAL A 77 -1.50 9.51 -4.72
C VAL A 77 -1.33 9.80 -6.20
N VAL A 78 -0.12 10.18 -6.61
CA VAL A 78 0.26 10.35 -8.02
C VAL A 78 1.35 9.35 -8.36
N LYS A 79 1.12 8.50 -9.36
CA LYS A 79 2.04 7.44 -9.75
C LYS A 79 2.38 7.46 -11.24
N GLY A 80 3.66 7.73 -11.52
CA GLY A 80 4.31 7.46 -12.80
C GLY A 80 4.60 5.98 -12.97
#